data_AF-A0A7Y5KJW0-F1
#
_entry.id   AF-A0A7Y5KJW0-F1
#
_cell.length_a   1.000
_cell.length_b   1.000
_cell.length_c   1.000
_cell.angle_alpha   90.00
_cell.angle_beta   90.00
_cell.angle_gamma   90.00
#
_symmetry.space_group_name_H-M   'P 1'
#
loop_
_entity.id
_entity.type
_entity.pdbx_description
1 polymer ?
#
loop_
_entity_poly.entity_id
_entity_poly.type
_entity_poly.pdbx_seq_one_letter_code
_entity_poly.pdbx_strand_id
1 'polypeptide(L)'
;MVRQSSGRWFGRLTLTGQLFAVQVLILVGILVAVGLVSLAQSEATFTRTEGRRMSAIAEQMASTPIVRTEMAPGGVVNVLPSLTQSIVTQYSVTSMTVADADEVVRVSSDPTLERAPIPLGSPAVADGASWTGVMDVRGERMIVAQSPLLSVPDPSQKGPQPPVGTQLGTVMVAVHMPSALDRLQGASAYLPTYLGIALVVGGLGSWLLSRRIRRQTLGLEPAEITGLAESREAMLFGLAEGVVALDTNERITLVNNVAQRLLDLPEHAVGMRLDDLPIGPRLR
;
A
#
# COMPACT_ATOMS: atom_id res chain seq x y z
N MET A 1 38.03 35.14 -21.20
CA MET A 1 36.62 34.77 -21.50
C MET A 1 36.37 33.38 -20.93
N VAL A 2 35.52 33.31 -19.91
CA VAL A 2 35.16 32.10 -19.16
C VAL A 2 34.07 31.34 -19.92
N ARG A 3 34.11 30.01 -19.99
CA ARG A 3 32.89 29.21 -20.19
C ARG A 3 32.97 27.84 -19.50
N GLN A 4 32.03 27.69 -18.58
CA GLN A 4 31.70 26.57 -17.68
C GLN A 4 31.37 25.29 -18.46
N SER A 5 31.87 24.11 -18.08
CA SER A 5 31.38 23.20 -17.02
C SER A 5 29.93 22.75 -17.20
N SER A 6 29.76 21.46 -17.49
CA SER A 6 28.51 20.72 -17.28
C SER A 6 28.89 19.32 -16.79
N GLY A 7 29.17 19.24 -15.49
CA GLY A 7 29.43 17.99 -14.78
C GLY A 7 28.13 17.20 -14.61
N ARG A 8 28.14 15.94 -15.05
CA ARG A 8 27.09 14.97 -14.77
C ARG A 8 27.19 14.57 -13.29
N TRP A 9 26.38 15.23 -12.47
CA TRP A 9 26.17 14.91 -11.05
C TRP A 9 25.34 13.64 -10.89
N PHE A 10 25.97 12.48 -10.92
CA PHE A 10 25.47 11.31 -10.19
C PHE A 10 26.57 10.88 -9.23
N GLY A 11 26.52 11.46 -8.03
CA GLY A 11 27.37 11.06 -6.91
C GLY A 11 27.18 9.56 -6.65
N ARG A 12 28.28 8.82 -6.59
CA ARG A 12 28.29 7.40 -6.22
C ARG A 12 27.80 7.29 -4.77
N LEU A 13 26.52 6.92 -4.58
CA LEU A 13 26.01 6.63 -3.24
C LEU A 13 26.88 5.57 -2.58
N THR A 14 27.23 5.81 -1.32
CA THR A 14 27.94 4.84 -0.49
C THR A 14 27.11 3.55 -0.35
N LEU A 15 27.76 2.39 -0.30
CA LEU A 15 27.11 1.06 -0.21
C LEU A 15 25.99 1.01 0.86
N THR A 16 26.23 1.67 1.99
CA THR A 16 25.25 1.78 3.09
C THR A 16 24.04 2.64 2.74
N GLY A 17 24.22 3.70 1.95
CA GLY A 17 23.12 4.53 1.44
C GLY A 17 22.27 3.79 0.41
N GLN A 18 22.88 2.94 -0.41
CA GLN A 18 22.14 2.06 -1.33
C GLN A 18 21.27 1.04 -0.59
N LEU A 19 21.81 0.35 0.42
CA LEU A 19 21.05 -0.62 1.23
C LEU A 19 19.86 0.04 1.95
N PHE A 20 20.04 1.25 2.46
CA PHE A 20 18.97 2.01 3.11
C PHE A 20 17.88 2.45 2.12
N ALA A 21 18.26 2.96 0.94
CA ALA A 21 17.31 3.33 -0.10
C ALA A 21 16.46 2.12 -0.54
N VAL A 22 17.08 0.94 -0.65
CA VAL A 22 16.37 -0.31 -0.95
C VAL A 22 15.40 -0.68 0.18
N GLN A 23 15.79 -0.54 1.45
CA GLN A 23 14.90 -0.86 2.57
C GLN A 23 13.69 0.08 2.66
N VAL A 24 13.88 1.38 2.44
CA VAL A 24 12.77 2.35 2.37
C VAL A 24 11.85 2.01 1.20
N LEU A 25 12.42 1.67 0.04
CA LEU A 25 11.65 1.28 -1.14
C LEU A 25 10.83 0.00 -0.90
N ILE A 26 11.38 -1.00 -0.22
CA ILE A 26 10.65 -2.21 0.20
C ILE A 26 9.52 -1.85 1.16
N LEU A 27 9.77 -0.99 2.15
CA LEU A 27 8.77 -0.62 3.17
C LEU A 27 7.61 0.17 2.55
N VAL A 28 7.91 1.12 1.66
CA VAL A 28 6.90 1.83 0.86
C VAL A 28 6.15 0.86 -0.03
N GLY A 29 6.84 -0.06 -0.70
CA GLY A 29 6.21 -1.10 -1.53
C GLY A 29 5.23 -1.97 -0.76
N ILE A 30 5.59 -2.40 0.47
CA ILE A 30 4.70 -3.16 1.35
C ILE A 30 3.49 -2.33 1.76
N LEU A 31 3.66 -1.06 2.15
CA LEU A 31 2.53 -0.19 2.49
C LEU A 31 1.57 -0.02 1.32
N VAL A 32 2.09 0.21 0.12
CA VAL A 32 1.29 0.32 -1.11
C VAL A 32 0.56 -1.00 -1.39
N ALA A 33 1.24 -2.14 -1.28
CA ALA A 33 0.63 -3.46 -1.48
C ALA A 33 -0.48 -3.74 -0.46
N VAL A 34 -0.26 -3.46 0.83
CA VAL A 34 -1.28 -3.60 1.88
C VAL A 34 -2.46 -2.66 1.64
N GLY A 35 -2.20 -1.42 1.23
CA GLY A 35 -3.24 -0.46 0.85
C GLY A 35 -4.10 -0.97 -0.31
N LEU A 36 -3.47 -1.47 -1.38
CA LEU A 36 -4.17 -2.05 -2.53
C LEU A 36 -4.97 -3.31 -2.17
N VAL A 37 -4.39 -4.22 -1.37
CA VAL A 37 -5.07 -5.43 -0.91
C VAL A 37 -6.24 -5.09 0.01
N SER A 38 -6.07 -4.12 0.92
CA SER A 38 -7.15 -3.63 1.79
C SER A 38 -8.31 -3.04 0.99
N LEU A 39 -8.01 -2.24 -0.05
CA LEU A 39 -9.01 -1.71 -0.97
C LEU A 39 -9.76 -2.84 -1.72
N ALA A 40 -9.03 -3.84 -2.22
CA ALA A 40 -9.61 -4.99 -2.90
C ALA A 40 -10.46 -5.88 -1.97
N GLN A 41 -10.03 -6.09 -0.72
CA GLN A 41 -10.77 -6.88 0.27
C GLN A 41 -12.01 -6.14 0.81
N SER A 42 -11.96 -4.81 0.87
CA SER A 42 -13.05 -3.96 1.33
C SER A 42 -14.30 -4.17 0.47
N GLU A 43 -14.18 -4.32 -0.85
CA GLU A 43 -15.33 -4.50 -1.73
C GLU A 43 -16.05 -5.85 -1.51
N ALA A 44 -15.30 -6.96 -1.43
CA ALA A 44 -15.88 -8.29 -1.26
C ALA A 44 -16.51 -8.52 0.13
N THR A 45 -15.90 -7.96 1.19
CA THR A 45 -16.42 -8.11 2.57
C THR A 45 -17.61 -7.21 2.84
N PHE A 46 -17.60 -6.00 2.27
CA PHE A 46 -18.68 -5.03 2.37
C PHE A 46 -19.96 -5.57 1.73
N THR A 47 -19.87 -6.11 0.51
CA THR A 47 -21.03 -6.70 -0.18
C THR A 47 -21.67 -7.85 0.59
N ARG A 48 -20.89 -8.70 1.28
CA ARG A 48 -21.43 -9.81 2.09
C ARG A 48 -22.14 -9.36 3.36
N THR A 49 -21.66 -8.30 4.00
CA THR A 49 -22.21 -7.83 5.28
C THR A 49 -23.43 -6.94 5.04
N GLU A 50 -23.28 -5.92 4.20
CA GLU A 50 -24.41 -5.05 3.83
C GLU A 50 -25.47 -5.82 3.05
N GLY A 51 -25.09 -6.73 2.15
CA GLY A 51 -26.05 -7.57 1.42
C GLY A 51 -27.01 -8.30 2.36
N ARG A 52 -26.49 -9.06 3.34
CA ARG A 52 -27.35 -9.78 4.31
C ARG A 52 -28.26 -8.85 5.11
N ARG A 53 -27.75 -7.69 5.50
CA ARG A 53 -28.53 -6.68 6.23
C ARG A 53 -29.67 -6.14 5.35
N MET A 54 -29.37 -5.81 4.09
CA MET A 54 -30.38 -5.33 3.14
C MET A 54 -31.43 -6.41 2.86
N SER A 55 -31.05 -7.69 2.70
CA SER A 55 -32.00 -8.80 2.55
C SER A 55 -32.94 -8.89 3.75
N ALA A 56 -32.40 -8.82 4.96
CA ALA A 56 -33.22 -8.89 6.18
C ALA A 56 -34.21 -7.73 6.28
N ILE A 57 -33.81 -6.51 5.91
CA ILE A 57 -34.71 -5.34 5.87
C ILE A 57 -35.78 -5.56 4.80
N ALA A 58 -35.41 -5.94 3.59
CA ALA A 58 -36.35 -6.18 2.49
C ALA A 58 -37.38 -7.27 2.84
N GLU A 59 -36.93 -8.39 3.43
CA GLU A 59 -37.78 -9.47 3.91
C GLU A 59 -38.71 -9.01 5.04
N GLN A 60 -38.19 -8.25 6.01
CA GLN A 60 -39.00 -7.68 7.08
C GLN A 60 -40.11 -6.80 6.51
N MET A 61 -39.79 -5.94 5.54
CA MET A 61 -40.78 -5.08 4.88
C MET A 61 -41.79 -5.87 4.06
N ALA A 62 -41.36 -6.87 3.29
CA ALA A 62 -42.26 -7.76 2.56
C ALA A 62 -43.16 -8.59 3.51
N SER A 63 -42.69 -8.83 4.75
CA SER A 63 -43.47 -9.51 5.77
C SER A 63 -44.46 -8.62 6.53
N THR A 64 -44.39 -7.30 6.34
CA THR A 64 -45.19 -6.34 7.11
C THR A 64 -46.65 -6.35 6.63
N PRO A 65 -47.65 -6.56 7.52
CA PRO A 65 -49.05 -6.66 7.14
C PRO A 65 -49.57 -5.46 6.34
N ILE A 66 -49.27 -4.22 6.76
CA ILE A 66 -49.75 -3.02 6.06
C ILE A 66 -49.24 -2.94 4.61
N VAL A 67 -48.01 -3.41 4.36
CA VAL A 67 -47.44 -3.46 3.01
C VAL A 67 -48.23 -4.42 2.14
N ARG A 68 -48.58 -5.60 2.67
CA ARG A 68 -49.41 -6.58 1.95
C ARG A 68 -50.82 -6.07 1.72
N THR A 69 -51.44 -5.43 2.71
CA THR A 69 -52.81 -4.92 2.62
C THR A 69 -52.93 -3.81 1.56
N GLU A 70 -51.99 -2.86 1.52
CA GLU A 70 -52.02 -1.76 0.54
C GLU A 70 -51.62 -2.21 -0.87
N MET A 71 -50.82 -3.26 -1.00
CA MET A 71 -50.41 -3.83 -2.29
C MET A 71 -51.33 -4.94 -2.81
N ALA A 72 -52.28 -5.42 -1.98
CA ALA A 72 -53.27 -6.39 -2.42
C ALA A 72 -54.15 -5.82 -3.55
N PRO A 73 -54.78 -6.68 -4.37
CA PRO A 73 -55.71 -6.21 -5.40
C PRO A 73 -56.82 -5.32 -4.80
N GLY A 74 -56.95 -4.09 -5.31
CA GLY A 74 -57.91 -3.10 -4.78
C GLY A 74 -57.45 -2.36 -3.52
N GLY A 75 -56.24 -2.62 -3.03
CA GLY A 75 -55.59 -1.87 -1.97
C GLY A 75 -55.31 -0.42 -2.40
N VAL A 76 -55.44 0.50 -1.44
CA VAL A 76 -55.14 1.92 -1.64
C VAL A 76 -53.86 2.25 -0.89
N VAL A 77 -52.91 2.82 -1.61
CA VAL A 77 -51.63 3.26 -1.08
C VAL A 77 -51.82 4.57 -0.31
N ASN A 78 -51.73 4.51 1.02
CA ASN A 78 -51.89 5.68 1.89
C ASN A 78 -50.78 5.77 2.93
N VAL A 79 -50.48 4.66 3.61
CA VAL A 79 -49.49 4.60 4.69
C VAL A 79 -48.10 4.32 4.13
N LEU A 80 -48.01 3.54 3.04
CA LEU A 80 -46.75 3.11 2.45
C LEU A 80 -45.72 4.26 2.25
N PRO A 81 -46.06 5.45 1.71
CA PRO A 81 -45.06 6.52 1.53
C PRO A 81 -44.40 6.98 2.83
N SER A 82 -45.18 7.10 3.91
CA SER A 82 -44.66 7.47 5.23
C SER A 82 -43.86 6.34 5.87
N LEU A 83 -44.28 5.08 5.65
CA LEU A 83 -43.54 3.90 6.09
C LEU A 83 -42.19 3.81 5.37
N THR A 84 -42.16 3.93 4.04
CA THR A 84 -40.92 3.89 3.25
C THR A 84 -39.94 4.95 3.72
N GLN A 85 -40.41 6.17 3.98
CA GLN A 85 -39.54 7.26 4.46
C GLN A 85 -39.02 7.00 5.88
N SER A 86 -39.86 6.43 6.75
CA SER A 86 -39.47 6.06 8.11
C SER A 86 -38.39 4.99 8.11
N ILE A 87 -38.49 4.00 7.22
CA ILE A 87 -37.50 2.92 7.08
C ILE A 87 -36.18 3.44 6.52
N VAL A 88 -36.22 4.30 5.51
CA VAL A 88 -35.04 5.00 4.98
C VAL A 88 -34.27 5.69 6.10
N THR A 89 -34.99 6.40 6.97
CA THR A 89 -34.39 7.13 8.09
C THR A 89 -33.89 6.18 9.19
N GLN A 90 -34.72 5.23 9.62
CA GLN A 90 -34.43 4.33 10.75
C GLN A 90 -33.27 3.37 10.47
N TYR A 91 -33.22 2.82 9.25
CA TYR A 91 -32.19 1.86 8.86
C TYR A 91 -31.04 2.51 8.09
N SER A 92 -31.10 3.84 7.87
CA SER A 92 -30.08 4.61 7.12
C SER A 92 -29.75 3.97 5.77
N VAL A 93 -30.78 3.55 5.05
CA VAL A 93 -30.69 3.06 3.67
C VAL A 93 -30.90 4.23 2.71
N THR A 94 -30.43 4.13 1.48
CA THR A 94 -30.52 5.23 0.50
C THR A 94 -31.93 5.34 -0.09
N SER A 95 -32.54 4.20 -0.43
CA SER A 95 -33.92 4.21 -0.87
C SER A 95 -34.65 2.90 -0.53
N MET A 96 -35.97 3.00 -0.43
CA MET A 96 -36.88 1.89 -0.36
C MET A 96 -37.97 2.09 -1.42
N THR A 97 -38.21 1.05 -2.21
CA THR A 97 -39.15 1.07 -3.32
C THR A 97 -40.05 -0.17 -3.24
N VAL A 98 -41.34 0.01 -3.51
CA VAL A 98 -42.31 -1.07 -3.56
C VAL A 98 -42.99 -1.02 -4.93
N ALA A 99 -42.86 -2.11 -5.69
CA ALA A 99 -43.49 -2.29 -6.99
C ALA A 99 -44.58 -3.35 -6.91
N ASP A 100 -45.57 -3.25 -7.80
CA ASP A 100 -46.59 -4.28 -7.96
C ASP A 100 -46.07 -5.50 -8.74
N ALA A 101 -46.93 -6.50 -8.96
CA ALA A 101 -46.60 -7.70 -9.72
C ALA A 101 -46.36 -7.44 -11.22
N ASP A 102 -46.79 -6.28 -11.74
CA ASP A 102 -46.52 -5.83 -13.12
C ASP A 102 -45.18 -5.07 -13.22
N GLU A 103 -44.36 -5.14 -12.16
CA GLU A 103 -43.06 -4.49 -12.02
C GLU A 103 -43.12 -2.95 -12.02
N VAL A 104 -44.32 -2.36 -11.86
CA VAL A 104 -44.49 -0.92 -11.82
C VAL A 104 -44.38 -0.42 -10.38
N VAL A 105 -43.50 0.54 -10.16
CA VAL A 105 -43.30 1.15 -8.84
C VAL A 105 -44.57 1.87 -8.40
N ARG A 106 -45.12 1.44 -7.25
CA ARG A 106 -46.28 2.06 -6.60
C ARG A 106 -45.85 3.15 -5.63
N VAL A 107 -44.79 2.89 -4.87
CA VAL A 107 -44.22 3.83 -3.89
C VAL A 107 -42.71 3.74 -3.91
N SER A 108 -42.04 4.88 -3.84
CA SER A 108 -40.62 4.93 -3.57
C SER A 108 -40.30 6.12 -2.68
N SER A 109 -39.27 5.98 -1.85
CA SER A 109 -38.64 7.14 -1.22
C SER A 109 -37.84 7.99 -2.22
N ASP A 110 -37.50 7.42 -3.38
CA ASP A 110 -36.94 8.15 -4.52
C ASP A 110 -38.06 8.48 -5.52
N PRO A 111 -38.50 9.75 -5.59
CA PRO A 111 -39.64 10.14 -6.43
C PRO A 111 -39.37 9.91 -7.93
N THR A 112 -38.10 9.75 -8.34
CA THR A 112 -37.75 9.49 -9.74
C THR A 112 -38.07 8.07 -10.20
N LEU A 113 -38.31 7.16 -9.25
CA LEU A 113 -38.71 5.78 -9.52
C LEU A 113 -40.22 5.59 -9.55
N GLU A 114 -41.01 6.53 -9.04
CA GLU A 114 -42.46 6.40 -9.01
C GLU A 114 -43.05 6.20 -10.40
N ARG A 115 -43.94 5.20 -10.53
CA ARG A 115 -44.61 4.81 -11.79
C ARG A 115 -43.67 4.37 -12.92
N ALA A 116 -42.38 4.22 -12.65
CA ALA A 116 -41.43 3.62 -13.57
C ALA A 116 -41.36 2.10 -13.34
N PRO A 117 -40.88 1.32 -14.32
CA PRO A 117 -40.50 -0.07 -14.10
C PRO A 117 -39.40 -0.14 -13.04
N ILE A 118 -39.55 -1.05 -12.08
CA ILE A 118 -38.51 -1.31 -11.08
C ILE A 118 -37.33 -2.02 -11.74
N PRO A 119 -36.08 -1.60 -11.50
CA PRO A 119 -34.93 -2.35 -11.99
C PRO A 119 -34.83 -3.69 -11.26
N LEU A 120 -34.67 -4.78 -12.00
CA LEU A 120 -34.54 -6.13 -11.44
C LEU A 120 -33.08 -6.60 -11.50
N GLY A 121 -32.58 -7.16 -10.39
CA GLY A 121 -31.23 -7.72 -10.32
C GLY A 121 -31.10 -9.10 -10.99
N SER A 122 -32.24 -9.78 -11.20
CA SER A 122 -32.33 -11.06 -11.91
C SER A 122 -33.75 -11.24 -12.46
N PRO A 123 -33.94 -11.89 -13.63
CA PRO A 123 -35.27 -12.26 -14.12
C PRO A 123 -36.08 -13.07 -13.12
N ALA A 124 -35.43 -13.89 -12.28
CA ALA A 124 -36.12 -14.71 -11.28
C ALA A 124 -36.86 -13.88 -10.22
N VAL A 125 -36.53 -12.58 -10.05
CA VAL A 125 -37.25 -11.68 -9.13
C VAL A 125 -38.67 -11.40 -9.62
N ALA A 126 -38.87 -11.36 -10.93
CA ALA A 126 -40.19 -11.25 -11.55
C ALA A 126 -41.05 -12.50 -11.25
N ASP A 127 -40.41 -13.65 -11.09
CA ASP A 127 -41.04 -14.93 -10.74
C ASP A 127 -41.14 -15.16 -9.22
N GLY A 128 -40.85 -14.13 -8.40
CA GLY A 128 -41.00 -14.17 -6.96
C GLY A 128 -39.78 -14.73 -6.20
N ALA A 129 -38.59 -14.69 -6.79
CA ALA A 129 -37.35 -14.99 -6.07
C ALA A 129 -36.81 -13.77 -5.32
N SER A 130 -36.19 -14.01 -4.16
CA SER A 130 -35.36 -13.00 -3.50
C SER A 130 -34.03 -12.84 -4.26
N TRP A 131 -33.50 -11.62 -4.30
CA TRP A 131 -32.20 -11.35 -4.88
C TRP A 131 -31.42 -10.34 -4.04
N THR A 132 -30.10 -10.44 -4.06
CA THR A 132 -29.24 -9.48 -3.36
C THR A 132 -27.91 -9.36 -4.09
N GLY A 133 -27.48 -8.14 -4.36
CA GLY A 133 -26.25 -7.92 -5.10
C GLY A 133 -25.99 -6.46 -5.38
N VAL A 134 -24.95 -6.21 -6.17
CA VAL A 134 -24.66 -4.86 -6.69
C VAL A 134 -25.37 -4.72 -8.03
N MET A 135 -26.12 -3.65 -8.22
CA MET A 135 -26.68 -3.28 -9.51
C MET A 135 -26.67 -1.77 -9.71
N ASP A 136 -26.78 -1.36 -10.95
CA ASP A 136 -26.97 0.04 -11.29
C ASP A 136 -28.45 0.40 -11.16
N VAL A 137 -28.73 1.45 -10.39
CA VAL A 137 -30.06 2.02 -10.26
C VAL A 137 -29.93 3.49 -10.62
N ARG A 138 -30.49 3.88 -11.77
CA ARG A 138 -30.49 5.27 -12.26
C ARG A 138 -29.08 5.87 -12.44
N GLY A 139 -28.08 5.07 -12.77
CA GLY A 139 -26.69 5.52 -12.97
C GLY A 139 -25.85 5.51 -11.70
N GLU A 140 -26.41 5.02 -10.58
CA GLU A 140 -25.69 4.85 -9.33
C GLU A 140 -25.48 3.38 -9.02
N ARG A 141 -24.22 3.01 -8.70
CA ARG A 141 -23.91 1.67 -8.20
C ARG A 141 -24.38 1.53 -6.77
N MET A 142 -25.38 0.69 -6.56
CA MET A 142 -25.97 0.43 -5.25
C MET A 142 -25.91 -1.04 -4.89
N ILE A 143 -25.80 -1.33 -3.60
CA ILE A 143 -26.11 -2.66 -3.07
C ILE A 143 -27.62 -2.70 -2.89
N VAL A 144 -28.26 -3.68 -3.52
CA VAL A 144 -29.71 -3.80 -3.56
C VAL A 144 -30.11 -5.17 -3.06
N ALA A 145 -31.17 -5.19 -2.25
CA ALA A 145 -31.90 -6.39 -1.90
C ALA A 145 -33.33 -6.28 -2.43
N GLN A 146 -33.79 -7.36 -3.06
CA GLN A 146 -35.15 -7.50 -3.55
C GLN A 146 -35.79 -8.69 -2.86
N SER A 147 -36.98 -8.48 -2.29
CA SER A 147 -37.75 -9.52 -1.63
C SER A 147 -39.18 -9.54 -2.19
N PRO A 148 -39.70 -10.72 -2.55
CA PRO A 148 -41.05 -10.86 -3.07
C PRO A 148 -42.08 -10.55 -1.98
N LEU A 149 -43.08 -9.76 -2.32
CA LEU A 149 -44.24 -9.54 -1.48
C LEU A 149 -45.26 -10.64 -1.77
N LEU A 150 -45.36 -11.63 -0.89
CA LEU A 150 -46.26 -12.78 -1.09
C LEU A 150 -47.59 -12.62 -0.36
N SER A 151 -48.66 -13.03 -1.03
CA SER A 151 -50.01 -13.17 -0.49
C SER A 151 -50.04 -14.16 0.66
N VAL A 152 -50.67 -13.75 1.76
CA VAL A 152 -50.97 -14.60 2.92
C VAL A 152 -52.42 -14.36 3.31
N PRO A 153 -53.18 -15.38 3.75
CA PRO A 153 -54.58 -15.22 4.13
C PRO A 153 -54.73 -14.16 5.23
N ASP A 154 -55.58 -13.16 4.99
CA ASP A 154 -55.95 -12.18 5.99
C ASP A 154 -57.44 -12.36 6.34
N PRO A 155 -57.78 -12.92 7.51
CA PRO A 155 -59.17 -13.14 7.91
C PRO A 155 -59.95 -11.83 8.08
N SER A 156 -59.27 -10.69 8.17
CA SER A 156 -59.88 -9.37 8.30
C SER A 156 -60.27 -8.76 6.96
N GLN A 157 -59.69 -9.25 5.85
CA GLN A 157 -59.90 -8.70 4.53
C GLN A 157 -61.20 -9.23 3.90
N LYS A 158 -62.12 -8.31 3.59
CA LYS A 158 -63.38 -8.63 2.90
C LYS A 158 -63.17 -8.57 1.39
N GLY A 159 -63.39 -9.69 0.71
CA GLY A 159 -63.32 -9.78 -0.75
C GLY A 159 -62.59 -11.04 -1.23
N PRO A 160 -62.49 -11.24 -2.55
CA PRO A 160 -61.67 -12.31 -3.13
C PRO A 160 -60.20 -12.10 -2.75
N GLN A 161 -59.61 -13.08 -2.06
CA GLN A 161 -58.18 -13.06 -1.73
C GLN A 161 -57.41 -13.90 -2.75
N PRO A 162 -56.23 -13.44 -3.20
CA PRO A 162 -55.37 -14.25 -4.05
C PRO A 162 -54.88 -15.50 -3.30
N PRO A 163 -54.58 -16.61 -4.00
CA PRO A 163 -54.02 -17.81 -3.39
C PRO A 163 -52.79 -17.51 -2.54
N VAL A 164 -52.58 -18.30 -1.49
CA VAL A 164 -51.39 -18.19 -0.64
C VAL A 164 -50.13 -18.36 -1.48
N GLY A 165 -49.15 -17.48 -1.30
CA GLY A 165 -47.91 -17.51 -2.06
C GLY A 165 -47.98 -16.83 -3.43
N THR A 166 -49.12 -16.24 -3.82
CA THR A 166 -49.19 -15.39 -5.02
C THR A 166 -48.34 -14.14 -4.80
N GLN A 167 -47.48 -13.78 -5.75
CA GLN A 167 -46.72 -12.54 -5.70
C GLN A 167 -47.65 -11.34 -5.91
N LEU A 168 -47.69 -10.45 -4.91
CA LEU A 168 -48.39 -9.15 -4.95
C LEU A 168 -47.48 -8.05 -5.49
N GLY A 169 -46.17 -8.25 -5.45
CA GLY A 169 -45.18 -7.29 -5.90
C GLY A 169 -43.79 -7.58 -5.36
N THR A 170 -42.93 -6.57 -5.37
CA THR A 170 -41.52 -6.67 -4.96
C THR A 170 -41.12 -5.48 -4.11
N VAL A 171 -40.50 -5.74 -2.97
CA VAL A 171 -39.86 -4.72 -2.13
C VAL A 171 -38.38 -4.66 -2.47
N MET A 172 -37.90 -3.48 -2.82
CA MET A 172 -36.50 -3.19 -3.11
C MET A 172 -35.94 -2.22 -2.07
N VAL A 173 -34.83 -2.59 -1.44
CA VAL A 173 -34.07 -1.73 -0.54
C VAL A 173 -32.68 -1.54 -1.13
N ALA A 174 -32.25 -0.29 -1.23
CA ALA A 174 -30.97 0.07 -1.82
C ALA A 174 -30.12 0.92 -0.88
N VAL A 175 -28.81 0.68 -0.90
CA VAL A 175 -27.82 1.53 -0.24
C VAL A 175 -26.72 1.89 -1.24
N HIS A 176 -26.39 3.18 -1.28
CA HIS A 176 -25.35 3.72 -2.15
C HIS A 176 -24.00 3.09 -1.79
N MET A 177 -23.25 2.64 -2.80
CA MET A 177 -21.92 2.10 -2.59
C MET A 177 -20.93 3.27 -2.57
N PRO A 178 -20.27 3.57 -1.43
CA PRO A 178 -19.35 4.72 -1.38
C PRO A 178 -18.23 4.52 -2.40
N SER A 179 -17.98 5.54 -3.24
CA SER A 179 -16.93 5.48 -4.25
C SER A 179 -15.55 5.35 -3.59
N ALA A 180 -14.54 4.87 -4.33
CA ALA A 180 -13.18 4.78 -3.79
C ALA A 180 -12.66 6.14 -3.29
N LEU A 181 -13.08 7.24 -3.94
CA LEU A 181 -12.77 8.60 -3.51
C LEU A 181 -13.54 8.99 -2.24
N ASP A 182 -14.81 8.62 -2.10
CA ASP A 182 -15.59 8.86 -0.87
C ASP A 182 -15.10 8.00 0.30
N ARG A 183 -14.56 6.81 0.04
CA ARG A 183 -13.88 6.01 1.07
C ARG A 183 -12.55 6.63 1.48
N LEU A 184 -11.80 7.21 0.54
CA LEU A 184 -10.57 7.95 0.86
C LEU A 184 -10.88 9.24 1.65
N GLN A 185 -11.98 9.93 1.32
CA GLN A 185 -12.44 11.13 2.01
C GLN A 185 -13.28 10.85 3.27
N GLY A 186 -13.82 9.64 3.45
CA GLY A 186 -14.67 9.22 4.56
C GLY A 186 -13.98 8.30 5.58
N ALA A 187 -12.90 7.61 5.19
CA ALA A 187 -11.93 6.99 6.13
C ALA A 187 -11.01 8.04 6.80
N SER A 188 -11.47 9.30 6.83
CA SER A 188 -10.75 10.54 7.09
C SER A 188 -10.67 10.90 8.57
N ALA A 189 -10.17 9.97 9.37
CA ALA A 189 -9.44 10.35 10.57
C ALA A 189 -8.10 9.62 10.64
N TYR A 190 -8.09 8.34 10.31
CA TYR A 190 -6.94 7.50 10.59
C TYR A 190 -5.95 7.37 9.42
N LEU A 191 -6.35 7.59 8.17
CA LEU A 191 -5.44 7.51 7.03
C LEU A 191 -4.28 8.55 7.09
N PRO A 192 -4.54 9.85 7.32
CA PRO A 192 -3.46 10.81 7.59
C PRO A 192 -2.70 10.49 8.88
N THR A 193 -3.34 9.86 9.88
CA THR A 193 -2.65 9.38 11.08
C THR A 193 -1.66 8.26 10.78
N TYR A 194 -2.05 7.22 10.03
CA TYR A 194 -1.17 6.12 9.65
C TYR A 194 -0.04 6.60 8.74
N LEU A 195 -0.34 7.50 7.80
CA LEU A 195 0.68 8.11 6.95
C LEU A 195 1.64 8.98 7.78
N GLY A 196 1.12 9.74 8.74
CA GLY A 196 1.91 10.53 9.69
C GLY A 196 2.80 9.67 10.57
N ILE A 197 2.27 8.57 11.13
CA ILE A 197 3.04 7.60 11.91
C ILE A 197 4.14 6.97 11.04
N ALA A 198 3.80 6.56 9.81
CA ALA A 198 4.78 6.00 8.88
C ALA A 198 5.90 7.00 8.54
N LEU A 199 5.56 8.27 8.31
CA LEU A 199 6.52 9.36 8.08
C LEU A 199 7.42 9.60 9.29
N VAL A 200 6.85 9.63 10.50
CA VAL A 200 7.61 9.84 11.74
C VAL A 200 8.54 8.67 12.01
N VAL A 201 8.05 7.43 11.90
CA VAL A 201 8.86 6.22 12.12
C VAL A 201 9.95 6.09 11.06
N GLY A 202 9.62 6.33 9.79
CA GLY A 202 10.58 6.33 8.69
C GLY A 202 11.65 7.42 8.85
N GLY A 203 11.25 8.64 9.20
CA GLY A 203 12.14 9.77 9.44
C GLY A 203 13.07 9.56 10.65
N LEU A 204 12.52 9.12 11.78
CA LEU A 204 13.30 8.80 12.98
C LEU A 204 14.26 7.63 12.73
N GLY A 205 13.81 6.58 12.04
CA GLY A 205 14.66 5.46 11.64
C GLY A 205 15.82 5.89 10.74
N SER A 206 15.53 6.70 9.72
CA SER A 206 16.54 7.28 8.82
C SER A 206 17.57 8.12 9.57
N TRP A 207 17.10 8.95 10.49
CA TRP A 207 17.96 9.85 11.27
C TRP A 207 18.83 9.07 12.27
N LEU A 208 18.25 8.12 13.00
CA LEU A 208 18.95 7.31 14.00
C LEU A 208 20.04 6.46 13.33
N LEU A 209 19.74 5.88 12.17
CA LEU A 209 20.69 5.08 11.41
C LEU A 209 21.84 5.94 10.86
N SER A 210 21.52 7.08 10.25
CA SER A 210 22.53 8.06 9.79
C SER A 210 23.46 8.47 10.93
N ARG A 211 22.90 8.72 12.12
CA ARG A 211 23.67 9.07 13.32
C ARG A 211 24.51 7.91 13.83
N ARG A 212 24.01 6.67 13.79
CA ARG A 212 24.75 5.47 14.19
C ARG A 212 25.94 5.23 13.26
N ILE A 213 25.74 5.37 11.95
CA ILE A 213 26.80 5.21 10.94
C ILE A 213 27.87 6.28 11.16
N ARG A 214 27.50 7.57 11.27
CA ARG A 214 28.46 8.65 11.53
C ARG A 214 29.28 8.43 12.81
N ARG A 215 28.66 7.87 13.85
CA ARG A 215 29.37 7.52 15.10
C ARG A 215 30.30 6.32 14.93
N GLN A 216 29.91 5.32 14.14
CA GLN A 216 30.71 4.11 13.89
C GLN A 216 31.88 4.38 12.93
N THR A 217 31.75 5.34 12.01
CA THR A 217 32.85 5.79 11.15
C THR A 217 33.69 6.92 11.76
N LEU A 218 33.50 7.26 13.05
CA LEU A 218 34.22 8.36 13.73
C LEU A 218 34.12 9.72 13.00
N GLY A 219 33.14 9.88 12.11
CA GLY A 219 33.00 11.06 11.25
C GLY A 219 33.87 11.05 9.99
N LEU A 220 34.64 10.00 9.73
CA LEU A 220 35.46 9.88 8.53
C LEU A 220 34.62 9.49 7.32
N GLU A 221 34.78 10.22 6.21
CA GLU A 221 34.17 9.86 4.94
C GLU A 221 34.87 8.63 4.33
N PRO A 222 34.18 7.78 3.53
CA PRO A 222 34.78 6.56 2.96
C PRO A 222 36.07 6.80 2.16
N ALA A 223 36.24 8.01 1.61
CA ALA A 223 37.45 8.43 0.91
C ALA A 223 38.65 8.66 1.87
N GLU A 224 38.38 9.08 3.10
CA GLU A 224 39.41 9.28 4.12
C GLU A 224 39.87 7.93 4.70
N ILE A 225 38.99 6.92 4.71
CA ILE A 225 39.32 5.54 5.11
C ILE A 225 40.30 4.90 4.11
N THR A 226 40.11 5.14 2.81
CA THR A 226 41.07 4.66 1.78
C THR A 226 42.41 5.38 1.86
N GLY A 227 42.41 6.69 2.16
CA GLY A 227 43.67 7.44 2.34
C GLY A 227 44.49 6.98 3.53
N LEU A 228 43.84 6.58 4.64
CA LEU A 228 44.52 5.99 5.81
C LEU A 228 44.99 4.55 5.58
N ALA A 229 44.32 3.80 4.70
CA ALA A 229 44.78 2.47 4.28
C ALA A 229 46.04 2.59 3.39
N GLU A 230 46.04 3.53 2.44
CA GLU A 230 47.20 3.84 1.59
C GLU A 230 48.39 4.41 2.39
N SER A 231 48.14 5.24 3.41
CA SER A 231 49.23 5.80 4.23
C SER A 231 49.97 4.74 5.06
N ARG A 232 49.33 3.61 5.40
CA ARG A 232 50.00 2.47 6.04
C ARG A 232 50.92 1.71 5.09
N GLU A 233 50.52 1.60 3.83
CA GLU A 233 51.34 0.99 2.78
C GLU A 233 52.55 1.86 2.43
N ALA A 234 52.34 3.19 2.36
CA ALA A 234 53.41 4.15 2.11
C ALA A 234 54.45 4.25 3.25
N MET A 235 54.06 4.10 4.52
CA MET A 235 55.05 4.06 5.62
C MET A 235 55.87 2.77 5.63
N LEU A 236 55.32 1.64 5.15
CA LEU A 236 56.06 0.38 5.05
C LEU A 236 57.05 0.37 3.87
N PHE A 237 56.75 1.09 2.79
CA PHE A 237 57.68 1.28 1.65
C PHE A 237 58.57 2.54 1.76
N GLY A 238 58.27 3.44 2.69
CA GLY A 238 58.91 4.76 2.82
C GLY A 238 60.21 4.79 3.63
N LEU A 239 60.51 3.75 4.41
CA LEU A 239 61.85 3.55 4.97
C LEU A 239 62.64 2.59 4.08
N ALA A 240 63.23 3.14 3.02
CA ALA A 240 64.19 2.43 2.20
C ALA A 240 65.52 2.31 2.95
N GLU A 241 65.58 1.47 3.99
CA GLU A 241 66.83 1.13 4.66
C GLU A 241 67.68 0.23 3.76
N GLY A 242 68.86 0.71 3.39
CA GLY A 242 69.83 -0.09 2.66
C GLY A 242 70.52 -1.07 3.60
N VAL A 243 70.35 -2.38 3.38
CA VAL A 243 71.04 -3.44 4.14
C VAL A 243 72.28 -3.90 3.39
N VAL A 244 73.43 -3.92 4.09
CA VAL A 244 74.70 -4.51 3.65
C VAL A 244 75.13 -5.51 4.73
N ALA A 245 75.35 -6.77 4.36
CA ALA A 245 75.88 -7.80 5.26
C ALA A 245 77.35 -8.07 4.93
N LEU A 246 78.17 -8.23 5.98
CA LEU A 246 79.59 -8.53 5.90
C LEU A 246 79.88 -9.88 6.56
N ASP A 247 80.82 -10.64 6.01
CA ASP A 247 81.43 -11.78 6.70
C ASP A 247 82.53 -11.31 7.68
N THR A 248 82.98 -12.22 8.55
CA THR A 248 84.05 -12.07 9.55
C THR A 248 85.37 -11.58 8.97
N ASN A 249 85.57 -11.70 7.65
CA ASN A 249 86.73 -11.20 6.90
C ASN A 249 86.45 -9.86 6.16
N GLU A 250 85.40 -9.13 6.54
CA GLU A 250 84.99 -7.83 5.99
C GLU A 250 84.65 -7.86 4.49
N ARG A 251 84.09 -8.99 4.03
CA ARG A 251 83.60 -9.15 2.64
C ARG A 251 82.10 -8.99 2.56
N ILE A 252 81.61 -8.28 1.55
CA ILE A 252 80.17 -8.09 1.34
C ILE A 252 79.54 -9.42 0.92
N THR A 253 78.64 -9.96 1.74
CA THR A 253 77.93 -11.21 1.46
C THR A 253 76.54 -10.96 0.87
N LEU A 254 75.94 -9.81 1.17
CA LEU A 254 74.63 -9.42 0.65
C LEU A 254 74.48 -7.91 0.61
N VAL A 255 73.95 -7.38 -0.49
CA VAL A 255 73.64 -5.96 -0.66
C VAL A 255 72.28 -5.82 -1.32
N ASN A 256 71.39 -5.02 -0.74
CA ASN A 256 70.10 -4.69 -1.35
C ASN A 256 70.26 -3.55 -2.36
N ASN A 257 69.43 -3.52 -3.41
CA ASN A 257 69.44 -2.50 -4.48
C ASN A 257 69.33 -1.07 -3.95
N VAL A 258 68.68 -0.88 -2.81
CA VAL A 258 68.62 0.41 -2.12
C VAL A 258 69.99 0.82 -1.58
N ALA A 259 70.70 -0.10 -0.91
CA ALA A 259 72.06 0.14 -0.41
C ALA A 259 73.04 0.35 -1.57
N GLN A 260 72.88 -0.38 -2.67
CA GLN A 260 73.71 -0.25 -3.86
C GLN A 260 73.61 1.14 -4.49
N ARG A 261 72.40 1.71 -4.57
CA ARG A 261 72.18 3.08 -5.06
C ARG A 261 72.64 4.15 -4.08
N LEU A 262 72.47 3.94 -2.77
CA LEU A 262 72.85 4.94 -1.76
C LEU A 262 74.37 5.02 -1.54
N LEU A 263 75.08 3.91 -1.72
CA LEU A 263 76.52 3.79 -1.53
C LEU A 263 77.33 3.77 -2.84
N ASP A 264 76.65 3.94 -3.98
CA ASP A 264 77.21 3.95 -5.34
C ASP A 264 78.13 2.74 -5.62
N LEU A 265 77.66 1.56 -5.17
CA LEU A 265 78.43 0.32 -5.25
C LEU A 265 78.29 -0.33 -6.64
N PRO A 266 79.38 -0.88 -7.22
CA PRO A 266 79.32 -1.56 -8.51
C PRO A 266 78.36 -2.78 -8.47
N GLU A 267 77.81 -3.15 -9.63
CA GLU A 267 76.86 -4.28 -9.76
C GLU A 267 77.41 -5.63 -9.26
N HIS A 268 78.73 -5.75 -9.14
CA HIS A 268 79.45 -6.94 -8.69
C HIS A 268 80.06 -6.80 -7.27
N ALA A 269 79.50 -5.94 -6.41
CA ALA A 269 80.05 -5.68 -5.08
C ALA A 269 80.00 -6.88 -4.10
N VAL A 270 79.20 -7.91 -4.40
CA VAL A 270 79.12 -9.13 -3.59
C VAL A 270 80.41 -9.95 -3.74
N GLY A 271 81.10 -10.20 -2.62
CA GLY A 271 82.38 -10.93 -2.54
C GLY A 271 83.63 -10.05 -2.41
N MET A 272 83.51 -8.74 -2.65
CA MET A 272 84.60 -7.77 -2.50
C MET A 272 84.87 -7.44 -1.03
N ARG A 273 86.12 -7.12 -0.68
CA ARG A 273 86.45 -6.58 0.65
C ARG A 273 86.03 -5.11 0.71
N LEU A 274 85.59 -4.67 1.87
CA LEU A 274 85.14 -3.29 2.09
C LEU A 274 86.23 -2.25 1.74
N ASP A 275 87.50 -2.61 1.92
CA ASP A 275 88.66 -1.76 1.63
C ASP A 275 88.91 -1.47 0.14
N ASP A 276 88.39 -2.34 -0.74
CA ASP A 276 88.58 -2.24 -2.18
C ASP A 276 87.47 -1.42 -2.88
N LEU A 277 86.46 -0.99 -2.11
CA LEU A 277 85.32 -0.24 -2.61
C LEU A 277 85.51 1.27 -2.39
N PRO A 278 85.06 2.12 -3.32
CA PRO A 278 85.20 3.58 -3.26
C PRO A 278 84.20 4.21 -2.27
N ILE A 279 84.14 3.71 -1.04
CA ILE A 279 83.23 4.22 -0.01
C ILE A 279 83.95 5.36 0.73
N GLY A 280 83.26 6.48 0.91
CA GLY A 280 83.82 7.65 1.60
C GLY A 280 84.23 7.36 3.05
N PRO A 281 85.11 8.18 3.65
CA PRO A 281 85.73 7.95 4.97
C PRO A 281 84.79 7.96 6.19
N ARG A 282 83.47 7.85 5.99
CA ARG A 282 82.44 7.80 7.04
C ARG A 282 81.94 6.39 7.36
N LEU A 283 82.40 5.37 6.63
CA LEU A 283 82.07 3.94 6.82
C LEU A 283 83.31 3.07 7.09
N ARG A 284 84.44 3.70 7.40
CA ARG A 284 85.63 3.06 7.97
C ARG A 284 85.56 3.03 9.49
#